data_AF-A0A3J3CMB6-F1
#
_entry.id   AF-A0A3J3CMB6-F1
#
_cell.length_a   1.000
_cell.length_b   1.000
_cell.length_c   1.000
_cell.angle_alpha   90.00
_cell.angle_beta   90.00
_cell.angle_gamma   90.00
#
_symmetry.space_group_name_H-M   'P 1'
#
loop_
_entity.id
_entity.type
_entity.pdbx_description
1 polymer ?
#
loop_
_entity_poly.entity_id
_entity_poly.type
_entity_poly.pdbx_seq_one_letter_code
_entity_poly.pdbx_strand_id
1 'polypeptide(L)' 'MQIKNKSDLTPGIAANRIQATPEQRLIIYADLEAVLLKAEANTRHNQKAQAMEYAWNWLRVNKKQALNEIENRGVGL' A
#
# COMPACT_ATOMS: atom_id res chain seq x y z
N MET A 1 -14.39 -22.14 7.32
CA MET A 1 -15.46 -21.49 6.53
C MET A 1 -15.35 -22.00 5.09
N GLN A 2 -16.25 -22.86 4.63
CA GLN A 2 -16.24 -23.38 3.25
C GLN A 2 -17.10 -22.47 2.38
N ILE A 3 -16.48 -21.79 1.41
CA ILE A 3 -17.15 -20.95 0.42
C ILE A 3 -17.77 -21.90 -0.60
N LYS A 4 -19.10 -21.90 -0.73
CA LYS A 4 -19.81 -22.85 -1.60
C LYS A 4 -20.41 -22.18 -2.84
N ASN A 5 -20.72 -20.88 -2.78
CA ASN A 5 -21.29 -20.11 -3.89
C ASN A 5 -20.62 -18.73 -4.06
N LYS A 6 -20.67 -18.15 -5.28
CA LYS A 6 -20.16 -16.79 -5.56
C LYS A 6 -20.81 -15.71 -4.68
N SER A 7 -22.04 -15.93 -4.21
CA SER A 7 -22.76 -15.06 -3.27
C SER A 7 -22.06 -14.95 -1.91
N ASP A 8 -21.29 -15.96 -1.51
CA ASP A 8 -20.58 -15.98 -0.23
C ASP A 8 -19.33 -15.08 -0.26
N LEU A 9 -18.88 -14.70 -1.46
CA LEU A 9 -17.80 -13.74 -1.70
C LEU A 9 -18.30 -12.29 -1.66
N THR A 10 -19.59 -12.06 -1.85
CA THR A 10 -20.18 -10.71 -1.98
C THR A 10 -19.87 -9.80 -0.79
N PRO A 11 -19.94 -10.26 0.47
CA PRO A 11 -19.57 -9.42 1.62
C PRO A 11 -18.08 -9.06 1.64
N GLY A 12 -17.19 -10.01 1.29
CA GLY A 12 -15.76 -9.75 1.20
C GLY A 12 -15.39 -8.82 0.04
N ILE A 13 -16.09 -8.95 -1.10
CA ILE A 13 -15.97 -8.04 -2.24
C ILE A 13 -16.51 -6.65 -1.88
N ALA A 14 -17.62 -6.57 -1.14
CA ALA A 14 -18.20 -5.32 -0.68
C ALA A 14 -17.32 -4.61 0.38
N ALA A 15 -16.68 -5.35 1.28
CA ALA A 15 -15.70 -4.81 2.21
C ALA A 15 -14.47 -4.23 1.48
N ASN A 16 -14.06 -4.85 0.37
CA ASN A 16 -12.98 -4.35 -0.51
C ASN A 16 -13.42 -3.21 -1.46
N ARG A 17 -14.71 -2.83 -1.49
CA ARG A 17 -15.18 -1.72 -2.35
C ARG A 17 -14.83 -0.35 -1.78
N ILE A 18 -14.62 -0.23 -0.47
CA ILE A 18 -14.22 1.03 0.14
C ILE A 18 -12.72 1.16 -0.05
N GLN A 19 -12.32 1.96 -1.04
CA GLN A 19 -10.91 2.33 -1.18
C GLN A 19 -10.48 3.06 0.10
N ALA A 20 -9.33 2.63 0.65
CA ALA A 20 -8.73 3.31 1.78
C ALA A 20 -8.53 4.80 1.46
N THR A 21 -8.84 5.67 2.41
CA THR A 21 -8.58 7.10 2.25
C THR A 21 -7.07 7.33 2.07
N PRO A 22 -6.65 8.43 1.41
CA PRO A 22 -5.25 8.84 1.34
C PRO A 22 -4.52 8.76 2.68
N GLU A 23 -5.15 9.18 3.78
CA GLU A 23 -4.59 9.11 5.13
C GLU A 23 -4.40 7.66 5.59
N GLN A 24 -5.39 6.80 5.39
CA GLN A 24 -5.28 5.38 5.69
C GLN A 24 -4.20 4.70 4.84
N ARG A 25 -4.08 5.09 3.56
CA ARG A 25 -3.00 4.60 2.69
C ARG A 25 -1.63 5.05 3.19
N LEU A 26 -1.47 6.28 3.69
CA LEU A 26 -0.21 6.74 4.26
C LEU A 26 0.21 5.91 5.49
N ILE A 27 -0.75 5.52 6.35
CA ILE A 27 -0.48 4.62 7.48
C ILE A 27 0.01 3.26 6.97
N ILE A 28 -0.70 2.66 6.00
CA ILE A 28 -0.31 1.39 5.39
C ILE A 28 1.09 1.47 4.75
N TYR A 29 1.40 2.60 4.09
CA TYR A 29 2.71 2.83 3.48
C TYR A 29 3.82 3.01 4.52
N ALA A 30 3.53 3.60 5.68
CA ALA A 30 4.49 3.68 6.79
C ALA A 30 4.79 2.28 7.38
N ASP A 31 3.78 1.44 7.53
CA ASP A 31 3.98 0.05 7.98
C ASP A 31 4.82 -0.75 6.97
N LEU A 32 4.52 -0.61 5.67
CA LEU A 32 5.28 -1.27 4.62
C LEU A 32 6.74 -0.79 4.58
N GLU A 33 6.98 0.51 4.74
CA GLU A 33 8.34 1.08 4.84
C GLU A 33 9.14 0.42 5.96
N ALA A 34 8.54 0.26 7.15
CA ALA A 34 9.19 -0.40 8.27
C ALA A 34 9.53 -1.88 7.97
N VAL A 35 8.68 -2.58 7.21
CA VAL A 35 8.97 -3.95 6.75
C VAL A 35 10.13 -3.96 5.74
N LEU A 36 10.14 -3.03 4.78
CA LEU A 36 11.20 -2.94 3.78
C LEU A 36 12.56 -2.60 4.41
N LEU A 37 12.60 -1.70 5.40
CA LEU A 37 13.82 -1.39 6.17
C LEU A 37 14.35 -2.61 6.93
N LYS A 38 13.46 -3.37 7.58
CA LYS A 38 13.83 -4.63 8.24
C LYS A 38 14.36 -5.65 7.24
N ALA A 39 13.75 -5.75 6.07
CA ALA A 39 14.22 -6.66 5.02
C ALA A 39 15.62 -6.25 4.53
N GLU A 40 15.84 -4.97 4.26
CA GLU A 40 17.12 -4.43 3.80
C GLU A 40 18.26 -4.73 4.77
N ALA A 41 18.06 -4.48 6.07
CA ALA A 41 19.04 -4.77 7.12
C ALA A 41 19.45 -6.26 7.16
N ASN A 42 18.57 -7.15 6.72
CA ASN A 42 18.78 -8.60 6.68
C ASN A 42 19.31 -9.11 5.32
N THR A 43 19.42 -8.26 4.31
CA THR A 43 19.86 -8.65 2.95
C THR A 43 21.27 -8.16 2.64
N ARG A 44 22.28 -8.98 2.96
CA ARG A 44 23.71 -8.71 2.73
C ARG A 44 24.20 -8.72 1.25
N HIS A 45 23.33 -8.80 0.25
CA HIS A 45 23.74 -9.00 -1.15
C HIS A 45 23.09 -7.99 -2.11
N ASN A 46 23.92 -7.35 -2.96
CA ASN A 46 23.54 -6.32 -3.92
C ASN A 46 22.36 -6.70 -4.84
N GLN A 47 22.21 -7.97 -5.22
CA GLN A 47 21.08 -8.44 -6.03
C GLN A 47 19.73 -8.36 -5.29
N LYS A 48 19.75 -8.55 -3.97
CA LYS A 48 18.54 -8.38 -3.13
C LYS A 48 18.21 -6.90 -2.95
N ALA A 49 19.22 -6.02 -2.85
CA ALA A 49 19.01 -4.57 -2.82
C ALA A 49 18.37 -4.07 -4.13
N GLN A 50 18.82 -4.55 -5.30
CA GLN A 50 18.19 -4.26 -6.59
C GLN A 50 16.74 -4.76 -6.68
N ALA A 51 16.46 -5.97 -6.19
CA ALA A 51 15.09 -6.48 -6.16
C ALA A 51 14.16 -5.63 -5.26
N MET A 52 14.69 -5.13 -4.15
CA MET A 52 13.96 -4.25 -3.21
C MET A 52 13.72 -2.85 -3.78
N GLU A 53 14.54 -2.40 -4.74
CA GLU A 53 14.39 -1.08 -5.36
C GLU A 53 13.02 -0.89 -6.03
N TYR A 54 12.46 -1.94 -6.63
CA TYR A 54 11.11 -1.89 -7.19
C TYR A 54 10.04 -1.63 -6.13
N ALA A 55 10.17 -2.27 -4.96
CA ALA A 55 9.24 -2.07 -3.84
C ALA A 55 9.36 -0.64 -3.29
N TRP A 56 10.59 -0.13 -3.16
CA TRP A 56 10.85 1.25 -2.75
C TRP A 56 10.30 2.28 -3.73
N ASN A 57 10.48 2.06 -5.03
CA ASN A 57 9.95 2.95 -6.06
C ASN A 57 8.42 2.96 -6.07
N TRP A 58 7.79 1.78 -5.98
CA TRP A 58 6.33 1.68 -5.86
C TRP A 58 5.82 2.42 -4.62
N LEU A 59 6.45 2.23 -3.47
CA LEU A 59 6.10 2.91 -2.22
C LEU A 59 6.20 4.43 -2.35
N ARG A 60 7.30 4.94 -2.91
CA ARG A 60 7.54 6.39 -3.08
C ARG A 60 6.49 7.04 -3.96
N VAL A 61 6.16 6.42 -5.10
CA VAL A 61 5.13 6.94 -6.02
C VAL A 61 3.76 6.99 -5.34
N ASN A 62 3.40 5.94 -4.63
CA ASN A 62 2.09 5.85 -3.96
C ASN A 62 1.96 6.79 -2.76
N LYS A 63 3.03 6.99 -1.97
CA LYS A 63 3.07 8.02 -0.93
C LYS A 63 2.86 9.41 -1.51
N LYS A 64 3.58 9.75 -2.58
CA LYS A 64 3.43 11.03 -3.28
C LYS A 64 2.01 11.23 -3.80
N GLN A 65 1.42 10.20 -4.40
CA GLN A 65 0.04 10.27 -4.88
C GLN A 65 -0.95 10.54 -3.73
N ALA A 66 -0.83 9.82 -2.61
CA ALA A 66 -1.70 10.04 -1.45
C ALA A 66 -1.56 11.46 -0.86
N LEU A 67 -0.33 11.98 -0.77
CA LEU A 67 -0.10 13.37 -0.33
C LEU A 67 -0.72 14.37 -1.29
N ASN A 68 -0.53 14.21 -2.60
CA ASN A 68 -1.14 15.08 -3.60
C ASN A 68 -2.66 15.04 -3.52
N GLU A 69 -3.27 13.88 -3.27
CA GLU A 69 -4.72 13.78 -3.09
C GLU A 69 -5.21 14.53 -1.83
N ILE A 70 -4.42 14.58 -0.77
CA ILE A 70 -4.72 15.36 0.44
C ILE A 70 -4.58 16.86 0.15
N GLU A 71 -3.49 17.28 -0.49
CA GLU A 71 -3.21 18.69 -0.83
C GLU A 71 -4.28 19.25 -1.78
N ASN A 72 -4.66 18.49 -2.81
CA ASN A 72 -5.65 18.92 -3.80
C ASN A 72 -7.09 18.95 -3.28
N ARG A 73 -7.40 18.36 -2.12
CA ARG A 73 -8.73 18.53 -1.49
C ARG A 73 -9.03 19.96 -1.10
N GLY A 74 -8.00 20.77 -0.83
CA GLY A 74 -8.15 22.17 -0.44
C GLY A 74 -8.23 23.17 -1.61
N VAL A 75 -7.97 22.73 -2.85
CA VAL A 75 -7.83 23.62 -4.02
C VAL A 75 -9.11 23.70 -4.87
N GLY A 76 -10.17 22.98 -4.47
CA GLY A 76 -11.46 22.92 -5.17
C GLY A 76 -12.59 23.78 -4.58
N LEU A 77 -12.29 24.76 -3.72
CA LEU A 77 -13.22 25.77 -3.18
C LEU A 77 -12.79 27.17 -3.59
#